data_AF-A0A3M0FM89-F1
#
_entry.id   AF-A0A3M0FM89-F1
#
_cell.length_a   1.000
_cell.length_b   1.000
_cell.length_c   1.000
_cell.angle_alpha   90.00
_cell.angle_beta   90.00
_cell.angle_gamma   90.00
#
_symmetry.space_group_name_H-M   'P 1'
#
loop_
_entity.id
_entity.type
_entity.pdbx_description
1 polymer ?
#
loop_
_entity_poly.entity_id
_entity_poly.type
_entity_poly.pdbx_seq_one_letter_code
_entity_poly.pdbx_strand_id
1 'polypeptide(L)'
;MSRWMLLAVPVLLAAGPASPDPVKGLAGRYYAQFADGTVTGEKYTGENVVEIVPVAANAAYVRAHLDFFNGHQCDIAGIATSRGATLVYRDLETPLPGEPACVLTVSHAGSSLKLDDGNRGCSTYCGARGSLTNMSVPFASRRPIRYMPRLKASEQYRRAMTEWRTRKPTS
;
A
#
# COMPACT_ATOMS: atom_id res chain seq x y z
N MET A 1 60.08 3.29 31.77
CA MET A 1 59.34 4.24 30.91
C MET A 1 59.06 3.55 29.59
N SER A 2 57.83 3.07 29.35
CA SER A 2 57.45 2.45 28.07
C SER A 2 56.22 3.17 27.55
N ARG A 3 56.38 3.87 26.42
CA ARG A 3 55.39 4.80 25.86
C ARG A 3 54.58 4.03 24.83
N TRP A 4 53.39 3.57 25.22
CA TRP A 4 52.44 2.94 24.31
C TRP A 4 51.86 4.00 23.38
N MET A 5 52.11 3.84 22.08
CA MET A 5 51.53 4.67 21.03
C MET A 5 50.21 4.02 20.59
N LEU A 6 49.08 4.54 21.08
CA LEU A 6 47.74 4.17 20.64
C LEU A 6 47.51 4.76 19.24
N LEU A 7 47.49 3.91 18.21
CA LEU A 7 47.01 4.25 16.88
C LEU A 7 45.47 4.27 16.91
N ALA A 8 44.89 5.46 16.94
CA ALA A 8 43.45 5.64 16.74
C ALA A 8 43.12 5.47 15.25
N VAL A 9 42.49 4.34 14.91
CA VAL A 9 41.94 4.11 13.56
C VAL A 9 40.57 4.82 13.49
N PRO A 10 40.39 5.80 12.57
CA PRO A 10 39.10 6.43 12.41
C PRO A 10 38.14 5.45 11.70
N VAL A 11 37.13 4.99 12.42
CA VAL A 11 36.02 4.22 11.84
C VAL A 11 35.16 5.20 11.03
N LEU A 12 35.36 5.21 9.72
CA LEU A 12 34.45 5.86 8.78
C LEU A 12 33.15 5.06 8.73
N LEU A 13 32.10 5.55 9.39
CA LEU A 13 30.75 5.06 9.19
C LEU A 13 30.32 5.40 7.76
N ALA A 14 30.43 4.43 6.86
CA ALA A 14 29.83 4.51 5.53
C ALA A 14 28.31 4.55 5.69
N ALA A 15 27.71 5.73 5.53
CA ALA A 15 26.27 5.85 5.34
C ALA A 15 25.92 5.12 4.04
N GLY A 16 25.30 3.94 4.16
CA GLY A 16 24.79 3.21 3.00
C GLY A 16 23.81 4.07 2.19
N PRO A 17 23.61 3.75 0.90
CA PRO A 17 22.69 4.49 0.06
C PRO A 17 21.32 4.54 0.71
N ALA A 18 20.76 5.75 0.86
CA ALA A 18 19.41 5.92 1.38
C ALA A 18 18.44 5.13 0.51
N SER A 19 17.63 4.27 1.12
CA SER A 19 16.57 3.55 0.41
C SER A 19 15.70 4.55 -0.36
N PRO A 20 15.29 4.24 -1.61
CA PRO A 20 14.45 5.14 -2.39
C PRO A 20 13.21 5.53 -1.61
N ASP A 21 12.88 6.83 -1.58
CA ASP A 21 11.68 7.36 -0.92
C ASP A 21 10.43 6.70 -1.53
N PRO A 22 9.73 5.81 -0.81
CA PRO A 22 8.60 5.09 -1.38
C PRO A 22 7.37 6.00 -1.56
N VAL A 23 7.29 7.13 -0.86
CA VAL A 23 6.17 8.09 -1.01
C VAL A 23 6.20 8.69 -2.40
N LYS A 24 7.35 9.20 -2.83
CA LYS A 24 7.53 9.75 -4.18
C LYS A 24 7.71 8.66 -5.23
N GLY A 25 8.50 7.64 -4.92
CA GLY A 25 8.87 6.57 -5.84
C GLY A 25 7.70 5.71 -6.30
N LEU A 26 6.66 5.57 -5.45
CA LEU A 26 5.46 4.79 -5.79
C LEU A 26 4.28 5.67 -6.24
N ALA A 27 4.37 6.99 -6.17
CA ALA A 27 3.26 7.88 -6.49
C ALA A 27 2.71 7.67 -7.91
N GLY A 28 1.39 7.63 -8.04
CA GLY A 28 0.69 7.44 -9.31
C GLY A 28 -0.49 6.49 -9.22
N ARG A 29 -1.11 6.25 -10.37
CA ARG A 29 -2.14 5.23 -10.57
C ARG A 29 -1.54 4.05 -11.32
N TYR A 30 -1.75 2.85 -10.82
CA TYR A 30 -1.43 1.58 -11.45
C TYR A 30 -2.72 0.92 -11.86
N TYR A 31 -2.66 0.18 -12.96
CA TYR A 31 -3.83 -0.40 -13.58
C TYR A 31 -3.53 -1.74 -14.26
N ALA A 32 -4.49 -2.65 -14.20
CA ALA A 32 -4.56 -3.82 -15.07
C ALA A 32 -6.02 -4.14 -15.39
N GLN A 33 -6.26 -4.68 -16.58
CA GLN A 33 -7.55 -5.23 -17.00
C GLN A 33 -7.39 -6.69 -17.37
N PHE A 34 -8.44 -7.46 -17.17
CA PHE A 34 -8.52 -8.86 -17.57
C PHE A 34 -9.97 -9.24 -17.88
N ALA A 35 -10.15 -10.30 -18.67
CA ALA A 35 -11.49 -10.84 -18.91
C ALA A 35 -11.97 -11.58 -17.65
N ASP A 36 -13.21 -11.32 -17.24
CA ASP A 36 -13.80 -11.90 -16.05
C ASP A 36 -15.28 -12.28 -16.29
N GLY A 37 -15.89 -12.94 -15.32
CA GLY A 37 -17.30 -13.27 -15.33
C GLY A 37 -17.82 -13.72 -13.96
N THR A 38 -19.15 -13.77 -13.83
CA THR A 38 -19.84 -14.19 -12.61
C THR A 38 -20.19 -15.68 -12.65
N VAL A 39 -20.55 -16.24 -11.50
CA VAL A 39 -21.02 -17.64 -11.41
C VAL A 39 -22.30 -17.91 -12.22
N THR A 40 -23.06 -16.87 -12.58
CA THR A 40 -24.27 -16.98 -13.42
C THR A 40 -23.96 -16.89 -14.91
N GLY A 41 -22.68 -16.74 -15.29
CA GLY A 41 -22.21 -16.75 -16.68
C GLY A 41 -22.16 -15.37 -17.35
N GLU A 42 -22.45 -14.29 -16.61
CA GLU A 42 -22.23 -12.92 -17.10
C GLU A 42 -20.74 -12.69 -17.31
N LYS A 43 -20.37 -12.00 -18.40
CA LYS A 43 -18.99 -11.66 -18.72
C LYS A 43 -18.79 -10.16 -18.59
N TYR A 44 -17.69 -9.76 -17.97
CA TYR A 44 -17.29 -8.36 -17.84
C TYR A 44 -15.77 -8.22 -17.93
N THR A 45 -15.28 -6.98 -17.93
CA THR A 45 -13.84 -6.70 -17.84
C THR A 45 -13.53 -6.38 -16.39
N GLY A 46 -12.77 -7.25 -15.72
CA GLY A 46 -12.27 -7.01 -14.38
C GLY A 46 -11.14 -6.00 -14.41
N GLU A 47 -11.06 -5.19 -13.37
CA GLU A 47 -10.09 -4.11 -13.21
C GLU A 47 -9.34 -4.21 -11.88
N ASN A 48 -8.04 -3.97 -11.94
CA ASN A 48 -7.22 -3.71 -10.76
C ASN A 48 -6.72 -2.28 -10.85
N VAL A 49 -7.09 -1.43 -9.88
CA VAL A 49 -6.69 -0.03 -9.79
C VAL A 49 -6.03 0.20 -8.44
N VAL A 50 -4.78 0.70 -8.45
CA VAL A 50 -4.09 1.12 -7.23
C VAL A 50 -3.66 2.58 -7.36
N GLU A 51 -4.04 3.42 -6.41
CA GLU A 51 -3.78 4.85 -6.41
C GLU A 51 -2.94 5.23 -5.19
N ILE A 52 -1.80 5.87 -5.44
CA ILE A 52 -0.85 6.30 -4.41
C ILE A 52 -0.62 7.80 -4.55
N VAL A 53 -1.01 8.54 -3.52
CA VAL A 53 -0.96 10.02 -3.49
C VAL A 53 -0.15 10.48 -2.28
N PRO A 54 1.00 11.15 -2.49
CA PRO A 54 1.76 11.77 -1.40
C PRO A 54 0.88 12.74 -0.59
N VAL A 55 0.91 12.62 0.74
CA VAL A 55 0.20 13.54 1.66
C VAL A 55 1.12 14.20 2.67
N ALA A 56 2.29 13.61 2.94
CA ALA A 56 3.36 14.18 3.76
C ALA A 56 4.71 13.60 3.31
N ALA A 57 5.82 14.06 3.92
CA ALA A 57 7.16 13.58 3.56
C ALA A 57 7.36 12.06 3.75
N ASN A 58 6.66 11.45 4.71
CA ASN A 58 6.76 10.03 5.05
C ASN A 58 5.41 9.30 4.95
N ALA A 59 4.42 9.88 4.26
CA ALA A 59 3.08 9.30 4.18
C ALA A 59 2.41 9.53 2.82
N ALA A 60 1.65 8.52 2.38
CA ALA A 60 0.84 8.56 1.17
C ALA A 60 -0.55 8.00 1.46
N TYR A 61 -1.57 8.60 0.85
CA TYR A 61 -2.86 7.95 0.67
C TYR A 61 -2.69 6.80 -0.32
N VAL A 62 -3.15 5.62 0.08
CA VAL A 62 -3.15 4.41 -0.73
C VAL A 62 -4.59 3.96 -0.86
N ARG A 63 -5.04 3.69 -2.09
CA ARG A 63 -6.32 3.05 -2.39
C ARG A 63 -6.08 1.90 -3.35
N ALA A 64 -6.69 0.76 -3.08
CA ALA A 64 -6.71 -0.39 -3.96
C ALA A 64 -8.15 -0.84 -4.17
N HIS A 65 -8.53 -0.97 -5.44
CA HIS A 65 -9.72 -1.64 -5.91
C HIS A 65 -9.25 -2.79 -6.78
N LEU A 66 -9.54 -4.03 -6.39
CA LEU A 66 -9.06 -5.21 -7.09
C LEU A 66 -10.24 -6.13 -7.38
N ASP A 67 -10.44 -6.44 -8.65
CA ASP A 67 -11.39 -7.47 -9.07
C ASP A 67 -10.76 -8.86 -9.02
N PHE A 68 -11.60 -9.85 -8.75
CA PHE A 68 -11.28 -11.26 -8.73
C PHE A 68 -12.36 -12.06 -9.45
N PHE A 69 -11.93 -13.20 -10.01
CA PHE A 69 -12.82 -14.11 -10.70
C PHE A 69 -14.09 -14.43 -9.90
N ASN A 70 -15.24 -14.41 -10.58
CA ASN A 70 -16.58 -14.61 -10.02
C ASN A 70 -17.21 -13.37 -9.34
N GLY A 71 -16.79 -12.16 -9.69
CA GLY A 71 -17.42 -10.93 -9.18
C GLY A 71 -17.04 -10.56 -7.74
N HIS A 72 -15.95 -11.11 -7.22
CA HIS A 72 -15.43 -10.72 -5.91
C HIS A 72 -14.48 -9.54 -6.06
N GLN A 73 -14.44 -8.69 -5.04
CA GLN A 73 -13.58 -7.52 -5.04
C GLN A 73 -12.90 -7.32 -3.68
N CYS A 74 -11.75 -6.65 -3.71
CA CYS A 74 -11.16 -6.01 -2.54
C CYS A 74 -11.18 -4.49 -2.72
N ASP A 75 -11.71 -3.77 -1.73
CA ASP A 75 -11.72 -2.31 -1.67
C ASP A 75 -11.12 -1.82 -0.36
N ILE A 76 -9.90 -1.30 -0.41
CA ILE A 76 -9.20 -0.78 0.76
C ILE A 76 -8.62 0.60 0.47
N ALA A 77 -8.74 1.52 1.43
CA ALA A 77 -8.16 2.85 1.34
C ALA A 77 -7.73 3.36 2.71
N GLY A 78 -6.58 4.02 2.77
CA GLY A 78 -6.03 4.55 4.01
C GLY A 78 -4.75 5.34 3.82
N ILE A 79 -4.21 5.92 4.91
CA ILE A 79 -2.90 6.58 4.88
C ILE A 79 -1.83 5.58 5.30
N ALA A 80 -0.93 5.26 4.37
CA ALA A 80 0.25 4.44 4.62
C ALA A 80 1.46 5.31 4.95
N THR A 81 2.33 4.81 5.83
CA THR A 81 3.58 5.50 6.22
C THR A 81 4.80 4.75 5.70
N SER A 82 5.85 5.49 5.33
CA SER A 82 7.08 4.89 4.81
C SER A 82 7.85 4.13 5.90
N ARG A 83 8.32 2.93 5.56
CA ARG A 83 9.24 2.10 6.34
C ARG A 83 10.24 1.48 5.36
N GLY A 84 11.46 2.03 5.32
CA GLY A 84 12.43 1.69 4.29
C GLY A 84 11.88 2.01 2.90
N ALA A 85 11.93 1.03 1.98
CA ALA A 85 11.42 1.15 0.60
C ALA A 85 9.93 0.77 0.45
N THR A 86 9.19 0.68 1.56
CA THR A 86 7.81 0.18 1.60
C THR A 86 6.87 1.20 2.22
N LEU A 87 5.66 1.31 1.69
CA LEU A 87 4.53 1.98 2.36
C LEU A 87 3.78 0.95 3.21
N VAL A 88 3.51 1.29 4.47
CA VAL A 88 2.81 0.42 5.42
C VAL A 88 1.54 1.11 5.90
N TYR A 89 0.39 0.58 5.49
CA TYR A 89 -0.91 0.89 6.05
C TYR A 89 -1.19 -0.01 7.24
N ARG A 90 -1.78 0.56 8.29
CA ARG A 90 -2.27 -0.15 9.47
C ARG A 90 -3.68 0.32 9.72
N ASP A 91 -4.60 -0.63 9.71
CA ASP A 91 -5.97 -0.35 10.06
C ASP A 91 -6.07 0.07 11.53
N LEU A 92 -6.97 1.00 11.80
CA LEU A 92 -7.26 1.49 13.15
C LEU A 92 -8.44 0.74 13.78
N GLU A 93 -9.20 0.00 12.98
CA GLU A 93 -10.27 -0.85 13.48
C GLU A 93 -9.73 -1.96 14.38
N THR A 94 -10.49 -2.27 15.44
CA THR A 94 -10.14 -3.38 16.33
C THR A 94 -10.54 -4.69 15.66
N PRO A 95 -9.59 -5.62 15.42
CA PRO A 95 -9.92 -6.90 14.81
C PRO A 95 -10.85 -7.71 15.73
N LEU A 96 -11.66 -8.57 15.11
CA LEU A 96 -12.49 -9.52 15.87
C LEU A 96 -11.61 -10.45 16.73
N PRO A 97 -12.13 -10.97 17.86
CA PRO A 97 -11.39 -11.92 18.68
C PRO A 97 -10.87 -13.12 17.86
N GLY A 98 -9.56 -13.33 17.88
CA GLY A 98 -8.90 -14.40 17.12
C GLY A 98 -8.46 -14.01 15.70
N GLU A 99 -8.88 -12.86 15.19
CA GLU A 99 -8.46 -12.36 13.88
C GLU A 99 -7.22 -11.46 13.98
N PRO A 100 -6.32 -11.49 12.99
CA PRO A 100 -5.19 -10.59 12.96
C PRO A 100 -5.60 -9.15 12.60
N ALA A 101 -4.87 -8.16 13.13
CA ALA A 101 -5.01 -6.78 12.69
C ALA A 101 -4.63 -6.63 11.20
N CYS A 102 -5.39 -5.81 10.45
CA CYS A 102 -5.07 -5.51 9.06
C CYS A 102 -3.82 -4.62 8.96
N VAL A 103 -2.77 -5.17 8.34
CA VAL A 103 -1.55 -4.45 7.99
C VAL A 103 -1.25 -4.71 6.53
N LEU A 104 -1.37 -3.69 5.69
CA LEU A 104 -1.08 -3.78 4.26
C LEU A 104 0.26 -3.12 3.95
N THR A 105 1.11 -3.83 3.23
CA THR A 105 2.34 -3.29 2.67
C THR A 105 2.20 -3.05 1.17
N VAL A 106 2.81 -1.96 0.69
CA VAL A 106 2.89 -1.63 -0.74
C VAL A 106 4.35 -1.31 -1.09
N SER A 107 4.89 -2.03 -2.07
CA SER A 107 6.30 -1.91 -2.45
C SER A 107 6.51 -2.13 -3.95
N HIS A 108 7.64 -1.69 -4.47
CA HIS A 108 8.09 -2.04 -5.81
C HIS A 108 8.93 -3.31 -5.73
N ALA A 109 8.56 -4.35 -6.48
CA ALA A 109 9.25 -5.63 -6.55
C ALA A 109 9.42 -6.08 -8.01
N GLY A 110 10.64 -5.95 -8.54
CA GLY A 110 10.94 -6.33 -9.93
C GLY A 110 10.12 -5.52 -10.93
N SER A 111 9.26 -6.17 -11.70
CA SER A 111 8.37 -5.54 -12.68
C SER A 111 6.98 -5.17 -12.12
N SER A 112 6.77 -5.30 -10.82
CA SER A 112 5.45 -5.25 -10.19
C SER A 112 5.36 -4.23 -9.06
N LEU A 113 4.23 -3.56 -8.96
CA LEU A 113 3.76 -3.00 -7.70
C LEU A 113 3.16 -4.15 -6.89
N LYS A 114 3.75 -4.44 -5.73
CA LYS A 114 3.30 -5.52 -4.84
C LYS A 114 2.44 -4.94 -3.72
N LEU A 115 1.31 -5.60 -3.46
CA LEU A 115 0.44 -5.41 -2.30
C LEU A 115 0.49 -6.70 -1.48
N ASP A 116 0.66 -6.60 -0.18
CA ASP A 116 0.76 -7.77 0.68
C ASP A 116 0.28 -7.48 2.10
N ASP A 117 -0.72 -8.22 2.55
CA ASP A 117 -1.23 -8.19 3.92
C ASP A 117 -0.73 -9.35 4.79
N GLY A 118 0.16 -10.20 4.26
CA GLY A 118 0.87 -11.26 5.00
C GLY A 118 -0.07 -12.28 5.67
N ASN A 119 -0.46 -12.00 6.91
CA ASN A 119 -1.30 -12.87 7.74
C ASN A 119 -2.80 -12.80 7.40
N ARG A 120 -3.17 -12.21 6.25
CA ARG A 120 -4.56 -12.06 5.78
C ARG A 120 -5.46 -11.21 6.70
N GLY A 121 -4.88 -10.34 7.53
CA GLY A 121 -5.63 -9.48 8.43
C GLY A 121 -6.55 -8.48 7.74
N CYS A 122 -6.39 -8.25 6.42
CA CYS A 122 -7.22 -7.32 5.66
C CYS A 122 -8.39 -8.01 4.94
N SER A 123 -8.73 -9.24 5.32
CA SER A 123 -9.83 -10.01 4.72
C SER A 123 -11.18 -9.30 4.78
N THR A 124 -11.45 -8.46 5.78
CA THR A 124 -12.72 -7.69 5.86
C THR A 124 -12.94 -6.75 4.66
N TYR A 125 -11.86 -6.30 4.01
CA TYR A 125 -11.92 -5.45 2.82
C TYR A 125 -12.10 -6.23 1.52
N CYS A 126 -12.02 -7.55 1.60
CA CYS A 126 -12.06 -8.47 0.49
C CYS A 126 -13.28 -9.36 0.69
N GLY A 127 -14.25 -9.33 -0.23
CA GLY A 127 -15.39 -10.26 -0.15
C GLY A 127 -14.93 -11.72 0.00
N ALA A 128 -15.86 -12.66 0.19
CA ALA A 128 -15.57 -14.05 0.61
C ALA A 128 -14.47 -14.85 -0.12
N ARG A 129 -13.98 -14.38 -1.28
CA ARG A 129 -12.90 -15.04 -2.06
C ARG A 129 -11.78 -14.09 -2.51
N GLY A 130 -11.76 -12.83 -2.08
CA GLY A 130 -10.67 -11.90 -2.36
C GLY A 130 -9.54 -12.02 -1.34
N SER A 131 -8.35 -11.54 -1.69
CA SER A 131 -7.24 -11.38 -0.73
C SER A 131 -6.26 -10.33 -1.22
N LEU A 132 -5.64 -9.62 -0.28
CA LEU A 132 -4.53 -8.70 -0.57
C LEU A 132 -3.16 -9.39 -0.45
N THR A 133 -3.11 -10.68 -0.13
CA THR A 133 -1.85 -11.43 0.07
C THR A 133 -1.14 -11.63 -1.26
N ASN A 134 0.11 -11.19 -1.34
CA ASN A 134 0.97 -11.34 -2.52
C ASN A 134 0.34 -10.88 -3.85
N MET A 135 -0.53 -9.86 -3.79
CA MET A 135 -1.14 -9.28 -4.99
C MET A 135 -0.14 -8.42 -5.76
N SER A 136 -0.30 -8.38 -7.09
CA SER A 136 0.59 -7.61 -7.95
C SER A 136 -0.14 -6.92 -9.10
N VAL A 137 0.31 -5.71 -9.41
CA VAL A 137 -0.11 -4.94 -10.59
C VAL A 137 1.17 -4.57 -11.37
N PRO A 138 1.17 -4.58 -12.71
CA PRO A 138 2.38 -4.26 -13.48
C PRO A 138 2.90 -2.86 -13.13
N PHE A 139 4.16 -2.75 -12.72
CA PHE A 139 4.72 -1.44 -12.33
C PHE A 139 4.77 -0.47 -13.51
N ALA A 140 5.01 -1.00 -14.73
CA ALA A 140 5.01 -0.23 -15.97
C ALA A 140 3.64 0.40 -16.33
N SER A 141 2.55 -0.04 -15.70
CA SER A 141 1.22 0.57 -15.90
C SER A 141 1.05 1.88 -15.13
N ARG A 142 2.04 2.30 -14.33
CA ARG A 142 2.03 3.57 -13.60
C ARG A 142 1.73 4.75 -14.52
N ARG A 143 0.73 5.55 -14.18
CA ARG A 143 0.36 6.80 -14.86
C ARG A 143 0.08 7.91 -13.85
N PRO A 144 0.22 9.20 -14.24
CA PRO A 144 -0.28 10.30 -13.44
C PRO A 144 -1.79 10.21 -13.19
N ILE A 145 -2.23 10.55 -11.98
CA ILE A 145 -3.66 10.60 -11.63
C ILE A 145 -4.26 11.88 -12.22
N ARG A 146 -5.06 11.75 -13.28
CA ARG A 146 -5.67 12.89 -14.00
C ARG A 146 -6.88 13.50 -13.29
N TYR A 147 -7.45 12.80 -12.32
CA TYR A 147 -8.66 13.19 -11.59
C TYR A 147 -8.38 13.50 -10.11
N MET A 148 -7.20 14.03 -9.81
CA MET A 148 -6.76 14.32 -8.44
C MET A 148 -7.76 15.17 -7.63
N PRO A 149 -8.40 16.24 -8.17
CA PRO A 149 -9.40 16.99 -7.43
C PRO A 149 -10.59 16.12 -6.98
N ARG A 150 -11.09 15.26 -7.87
CA ARG A 150 -12.19 14.33 -7.57
C ARG A 150 -11.76 13.28 -6.54
N LEU A 151 -10.54 12.74 -6.66
CA LEU A 151 -9.99 11.79 -5.68
C LEU A 151 -9.92 12.42 -4.29
N LYS A 152 -9.37 13.63 -4.17
CA LYS A 152 -9.25 14.33 -2.87
C LYS A 152 -10.61 14.72 -2.28
N ALA A 153 -11.63 14.92 -3.12
CA ALA A 153 -12.99 15.18 -2.69
C ALA A 153 -13.78 13.91 -2.29
N SER A 154 -13.27 12.71 -2.63
CA SER A 154 -13.95 11.46 -2.33
C SER A 154 -14.08 11.23 -0.82
N GLU A 155 -15.15 10.54 -0.42
CA GLU A 155 -15.38 10.15 0.97
C GLU A 155 -14.22 9.33 1.54
N GLN A 156 -13.72 8.35 0.78
CA GLN A 156 -12.62 7.47 1.17
C GLN A 156 -11.34 8.27 1.48
N TYR A 157 -11.00 9.27 0.66
CA TYR A 157 -9.85 10.14 0.92
C TYR A 157 -10.05 10.99 2.17
N ARG A 158 -11.22 11.62 2.33
CA ARG A 158 -11.53 12.45 3.50
C ARG A 158 -11.51 11.63 4.80
N ARG A 159 -12.05 10.41 4.75
CA ARG A 159 -12.06 9.46 5.87
C ARG A 159 -10.64 9.10 6.29
N ALA A 160 -9.83 8.61 5.34
CA ALA A 160 -8.43 8.26 5.58
C ALA A 160 -7.61 9.43 6.16
N MET A 161 -7.80 10.65 5.62
CA MET A 161 -7.14 11.84 6.15
C MET A 161 -7.59 12.19 7.57
N THR A 162 -8.86 11.99 7.90
CA THR A 162 -9.40 12.23 9.25
C THR A 162 -8.81 11.22 10.22
N GLU A 163 -8.91 9.93 9.92
CA GLU A 163 -8.37 8.82 10.72
C GLU A 163 -6.88 8.99 10.99
N TRP A 164 -6.11 9.38 9.96
CA TRP A 164 -4.68 9.61 10.12
C TRP A 164 -4.36 10.80 11.05
N ARG A 165 -5.14 11.89 10.97
CA ARG A 165 -4.95 13.08 11.80
C ARG A 165 -5.38 12.85 13.26
N THR A 166 -6.47 12.14 13.47
CA THR A 166 -7.04 11.91 14.82
C THR A 166 -6.50 10.65 15.48
N ARG A 167 -5.93 9.73 14.69
CA ARG A 167 -5.56 8.36 15.09
C ARG A 167 -6.73 7.58 15.67
N LYS A 168 -7.93 7.81 15.13
CA LYS A 168 -9.17 7.14 15.55
C LYS A 168 -9.91 6.64 14.31
N PRO A 169 -10.56 5.47 14.36
CA PRO A 169 -11.47 5.03 13.30
C PRO A 169 -12.64 6.01 13.19
N THR A 170 -13.22 6.12 11.99
CA THR A 170 -14.33 7.05 11.71
C THR A 170 -15.58 6.35 11.16
N SER A 171 -15.78 5.09 11.59
CA SER A 171 -16.96 4.24 11.35
C SER A 171 -18.28 4.98 11.19
#